data_AF-A0A3M9N3L8-F1
#
_entry.id   AF-A0A3M9N3L8-F1
#
_cell.length_a   1.000
_cell.length_b   1.000
_cell.length_c   1.000
_cell.angle_alpha   90.00
_cell.angle_beta   90.00
_cell.angle_gamma   90.00
#
_symmetry.space_group_name_H-M   'P 1'
#
loop_
_entity.id
_entity.type
_entity.pdbx_description
1 polymer ?
#
loop_
_entity_poly.entity_id
_entity_poly.type
_entity_poly.pdbx_seq_one_letter_code
_entity_poly.pdbx_strand_id
1 'polypeptide(L)'
;MSTQSTNLDKATAWDNICFPVKEEKLQSLLPDNYNLLPSDRQRAIVGTMPDGTQHIFALQSDEYTLIPNQLLRSVVDSVAKDYTIDARYSTRGDFSINVILPDSLKVGNERIYKNLIINNSYTGKSPFNIQGSSIESTNEEKVKVSYYRQICSNGLMGWADEFMSYEEYFNWLANGQPKKYLDALKEKVEHVNIERIKKEERILAETFHHKGLNLEIFREHLTKILRNFIAQKDSVTGTVYNKLVGVAMPSDADVQKVITEAGLPKKLAALAVERLRFEEKELETEANLWLVYNAANFALFNGKSALTINERFKADQKAFNNIAAMAM
;
A
#
# COMPACT_ATOMS: atom_id res chain seq x y z
N MET A 1 -6.36 -21.87 -11.44
CA MET A 1 -5.46 -21.01 -12.23
C MET A 1 -4.09 -21.04 -11.57
N SER A 2 -3.04 -21.51 -12.25
CA SER A 2 -1.69 -21.53 -11.66
C SER A 2 -1.22 -20.10 -11.41
N THR A 3 -0.92 -19.76 -10.17
CA THR A 3 -0.20 -18.55 -9.78
C THR A 3 1.24 -18.66 -10.29
N GLN A 4 1.46 -18.33 -11.57
CA GLN A 4 2.82 -18.16 -12.08
C GLN A 4 3.48 -17.01 -11.31
N SER A 5 4.61 -17.31 -10.68
CA SER A 5 5.44 -16.33 -9.98
C SER A 5 6.03 -15.35 -10.99
N THR A 6 5.48 -14.16 -11.11
CA THR A 6 6.01 -13.06 -11.94
C THR A 6 6.85 -12.11 -11.11
N ASN A 7 8.01 -11.69 -11.63
CA ASN A 7 8.71 -10.51 -11.10
C ASN A 7 7.91 -9.26 -11.49
N LEU A 8 7.92 -8.24 -10.63
CA LEU A 8 7.35 -6.93 -10.96
C LEU A 8 8.43 -6.05 -11.61
N ASP A 9 8.05 -5.36 -12.68
CA ASP A 9 8.88 -4.34 -13.31
C ASP A 9 8.97 -3.10 -12.42
N LYS A 10 10.01 -2.29 -12.64
CA LYS A 10 10.30 -1.10 -11.84
C LYS A 10 10.22 0.18 -12.67
N ALA A 11 9.71 1.24 -12.07
CA ALA A 11 9.70 2.58 -12.69
C ALA A 11 9.91 3.67 -11.65
N THR A 12 10.78 4.62 -11.95
CA THR A 12 11.09 5.79 -11.09
C THR A 12 10.55 7.11 -11.63
N ALA A 13 9.80 7.06 -12.75
CA ALA A 13 9.23 8.22 -13.42
C ALA A 13 7.81 7.89 -13.91
N TRP A 14 6.91 8.88 -13.82
CA TRP A 14 5.51 8.70 -14.20
C TRP A 14 5.35 8.30 -15.66
N ASP A 15 6.18 8.82 -16.55
CA ASP A 15 6.07 8.56 -17.99
C ASP A 15 6.20 7.06 -18.32
N ASN A 16 6.86 6.27 -17.45
CA ASN A 16 7.00 4.82 -17.62
C ASN A 16 5.73 4.05 -17.23
N ILE A 17 4.81 4.65 -16.47
CA ILE A 17 3.57 4.01 -15.98
C ILE A 17 2.30 4.77 -16.39
N CYS A 18 2.42 5.99 -16.94
CA CYS A 18 1.35 6.82 -17.48
C CYS A 18 1.24 6.67 -19.00
N PHE A 19 1.26 5.43 -19.48
CA PHE A 19 1.06 5.17 -20.90
C PHE A 19 -0.42 5.32 -21.30
N PRO A 20 -0.72 5.62 -22.57
CA PRO A 20 -2.09 5.83 -23.03
C PRO A 20 -2.95 4.59 -22.81
N VAL A 21 -4.06 4.77 -22.07
CA VAL A 21 -5.07 3.74 -21.82
C VAL A 21 -6.45 4.36 -21.93
N LYS A 22 -7.40 3.65 -22.52
CA LYS A 22 -8.78 4.10 -22.68
C LYS A 22 -9.75 2.94 -22.67
N GLU A 23 -11.00 3.27 -22.43
CA GLU A 23 -12.12 2.38 -22.61
C GLU A 23 -12.65 2.49 -24.04
N GLU A 24 -12.82 1.36 -24.71
CA GLU A 24 -13.46 1.25 -26.02
C GLU A 24 -14.63 0.28 -25.98
N LYS A 25 -15.61 0.48 -26.86
CA LYS A 25 -16.66 -0.54 -27.07
C LYS A 25 -16.00 -1.78 -27.68
N LEU A 26 -16.19 -2.95 -27.07
CA LEU A 26 -15.59 -4.18 -27.59
C LEU A 26 -16.04 -4.45 -29.03
N GLN A 27 -17.28 -4.09 -29.37
CA GLN A 27 -17.82 -4.20 -30.73
C GLN A 27 -17.01 -3.42 -31.78
N SER A 28 -16.41 -2.27 -31.44
CA SER A 28 -15.60 -1.49 -32.40
C SER A 28 -14.22 -2.09 -32.65
N LEU A 29 -13.81 -3.09 -31.85
CA LEU A 29 -12.55 -3.81 -32.01
C LEU A 29 -12.72 -5.11 -32.81
N LEU A 30 -13.95 -5.53 -33.08
CA LEU A 30 -14.26 -6.74 -33.83
C LEU A 30 -14.57 -6.40 -35.29
N PRO A 31 -14.36 -7.34 -36.23
CA PRO A 31 -14.84 -7.17 -37.59
C PRO A 31 -16.36 -6.97 -37.65
N ASP A 32 -16.84 -6.18 -38.62
CA ASP A 32 -18.24 -5.71 -38.69
C ASP A 32 -19.30 -6.81 -38.74
N ASN A 33 -18.93 -8.04 -39.09
CA ASN A 33 -19.83 -9.20 -39.17
C ASN A 33 -20.01 -9.96 -37.84
N TYR A 34 -19.33 -9.54 -36.77
CA TYR A 34 -19.49 -10.12 -35.44
C TYR A 34 -20.54 -9.35 -34.64
N ASN A 35 -21.47 -10.07 -34.00
CA ASN A 35 -22.42 -9.48 -33.06
C ASN A 35 -22.09 -9.90 -31.64
N LEU A 36 -21.86 -8.92 -30.76
CA LEU A 36 -21.69 -9.18 -29.32
C LEU A 36 -23.03 -9.59 -28.69
N LEU A 37 -23.15 -10.87 -28.34
CA LEU A 37 -24.32 -11.41 -27.64
C LEU A 37 -24.25 -11.23 -26.11
N PRO A 38 -23.08 -11.38 -25.43
CA PRO A 38 -22.99 -11.15 -23.99
C PRO A 38 -23.20 -9.68 -23.61
N SER A 39 -23.97 -9.43 -22.54
CA SER A 39 -24.22 -8.08 -22.03
C SER A 39 -23.26 -7.62 -20.93
N ASP A 40 -22.48 -8.53 -20.35
CA ASP A 40 -21.64 -8.28 -19.18
C ASP A 40 -20.23 -7.78 -19.50
N ARG A 41 -19.76 -7.98 -20.74
CA ARG A 41 -18.39 -7.62 -21.21
C ARG A 41 -18.40 -6.84 -22.51
N GLN A 42 -19.04 -5.67 -22.47
CA GLN A 42 -19.24 -4.83 -23.64
C GLN A 42 -18.10 -3.82 -23.89
N ARG A 43 -17.18 -3.66 -22.93
CA ARG A 43 -16.08 -2.70 -22.99
C ARG A 43 -14.74 -3.40 -22.95
N ALA A 44 -13.76 -2.84 -23.66
CA ALA A 44 -12.38 -3.25 -23.62
C ALA A 44 -11.54 -2.10 -23.04
N ILE A 45 -10.65 -2.44 -22.11
CA ILE A 45 -9.61 -1.52 -21.64
C ILE A 45 -8.40 -1.75 -22.52
N VAL A 46 -8.15 -0.80 -23.42
CA VAL A 46 -7.06 -0.88 -24.39
C VAL A 46 -5.99 0.13 -24.04
N GLY A 47 -4.73 -0.22 -24.26
CA GLY A 47 -3.64 0.73 -24.09
C GLY A 47 -2.42 0.39 -24.94
N THR A 48 -1.54 1.37 -25.08
CA THR A 48 -0.29 1.23 -25.83
C THR A 48 0.86 1.29 -24.82
N MET A 49 1.61 0.21 -24.70
CA MET A 49 2.77 0.14 -23.81
C MET A 49 3.92 1.03 -24.33
N PRO A 50 4.92 1.38 -23.50
CA PRO A 50 6.06 2.20 -23.92
C PRO A 50 6.87 1.65 -25.09
N ASP A 51 6.84 0.34 -25.32
CA ASP A 51 7.47 -0.32 -26.47
C ASP A 51 6.65 -0.22 -27.77
N GLY A 52 5.51 0.48 -27.73
CA GLY A 52 4.60 0.67 -28.87
C GLY A 52 3.58 -0.47 -29.06
N THR A 53 3.65 -1.53 -28.25
CA THR A 53 2.72 -2.66 -28.38
C THR A 53 1.34 -2.29 -27.85
N GLN A 54 0.29 -2.70 -28.58
CA GLN A 54 -1.10 -2.49 -28.16
C GLN A 54 -1.62 -3.72 -27.39
N HIS A 55 -2.27 -3.47 -26.27
CA HIS A 55 -2.79 -4.51 -25.38
C HIS A 55 -4.24 -4.27 -25.05
N ILE A 56 -4.99 -5.37 -24.88
CA ILE A 56 -6.28 -5.39 -24.21
C ILE A 56 -6.01 -5.87 -22.78
N PHE A 57 -6.05 -4.94 -21.82
CA PHE A 57 -5.80 -5.23 -20.40
C PHE A 57 -6.96 -5.98 -19.75
N ALA A 58 -8.19 -5.65 -20.13
CA ALA A 58 -9.38 -6.34 -19.66
C ALA A 58 -10.59 -6.15 -20.57
N LEU A 59 -11.54 -7.08 -20.43
CA LEU A 59 -12.91 -6.95 -20.90
C LEU A 59 -13.79 -6.70 -19.69
N GLN A 60 -14.60 -5.65 -19.74
CA GLN A 60 -15.35 -5.13 -18.61
C GLN A 60 -16.81 -4.86 -18.97
N SER A 61 -17.65 -4.72 -17.95
CA SER A 61 -19.01 -4.22 -18.11
C SER A 61 -19.03 -2.77 -18.61
N ASP A 62 -20.17 -2.36 -19.13
CA ASP A 62 -20.49 -0.97 -19.50
C ASP A 62 -20.39 0.00 -18.32
N GLU A 63 -20.62 -0.47 -17.10
CA GLU A 63 -20.51 0.34 -15.88
C GLU A 63 -19.06 0.47 -15.34
N TYR A 64 -18.06 -0.20 -15.93
CA TYR A 64 -16.69 -0.12 -15.42
C TYR A 64 -16.05 1.24 -15.75
N THR A 65 -15.40 1.83 -14.77
CA THR A 65 -14.66 3.09 -14.88
C THR A 65 -13.17 2.84 -14.71
N LEU A 66 -12.43 3.14 -15.77
CA LEU A 66 -10.97 3.14 -15.79
C LEU A 66 -10.41 4.33 -15.01
N ILE A 67 -9.48 4.08 -14.09
CA ILE A 67 -8.68 5.11 -13.42
C ILE A 67 -7.30 5.13 -14.08
N PRO A 68 -7.01 6.05 -15.02
CA PRO A 68 -5.70 6.10 -15.66
C PRO A 68 -4.65 6.64 -14.68
N ASN A 69 -3.40 6.17 -14.79
CA ASN A 69 -2.31 6.67 -13.93
C ASN A 69 -2.03 8.15 -14.17
N GLN A 70 -2.38 8.67 -15.35
CA GLN A 70 -2.32 10.10 -15.65
C GLN A 70 -3.22 10.94 -14.72
N LEU A 71 -4.38 10.41 -14.32
CA LEU A 71 -5.24 11.07 -13.35
C LEU A 71 -4.57 11.10 -11.98
N LEU A 72 -4.01 9.96 -11.54
CA LEU A 72 -3.29 9.87 -10.27
C LEU A 72 -2.11 10.86 -10.21
N ARG A 73 -1.29 10.90 -11.25
CA ARG A 73 -0.21 11.89 -11.41
C ARG A 73 -0.74 13.30 -11.26
N SER A 74 -1.81 13.66 -12.00
CA SER A 74 -2.34 15.03 -11.96
C SER A 74 -2.85 15.44 -10.57
N VAL A 75 -3.38 14.49 -9.79
CA VAL A 75 -3.80 14.75 -8.40
C VAL A 75 -2.59 14.92 -7.49
N VAL A 76 -1.58 14.05 -7.60
CA VAL A 76 -0.32 14.18 -6.85
C VAL A 76 0.36 15.52 -7.16
N ASP A 77 0.53 15.87 -8.44
CA ASP A 77 1.15 17.12 -8.89
C ASP A 77 0.40 18.38 -8.39
N SER A 78 -0.91 18.27 -8.14
CA SER A 78 -1.72 19.37 -7.63
C SER A 78 -1.54 19.62 -6.11
N VAL A 79 -0.99 18.65 -5.39
CA VAL A 79 -0.91 18.65 -3.92
C VAL A 79 0.55 18.64 -3.42
N ALA A 80 1.46 17.97 -4.12
CA ALA A 80 2.89 17.91 -3.83
C ALA A 80 3.70 18.43 -5.02
N LYS A 81 4.62 19.36 -4.76
CA LYS A 81 5.55 19.87 -5.78
C LYS A 81 6.90 19.15 -5.79
N ASP A 82 7.37 18.78 -4.60
CA ASP A 82 8.63 18.08 -4.41
C ASP A 82 8.31 16.65 -3.98
N TYR A 83 8.46 15.70 -4.89
CA TYR A 83 8.33 14.28 -4.61
C TYR A 83 9.11 13.45 -5.65
N THR A 84 9.39 12.20 -5.30
CA THR A 84 9.90 11.19 -6.23
C THR A 84 8.96 10.00 -6.25
N ILE A 85 9.06 9.13 -7.25
CA ILE A 85 8.27 7.91 -7.29
C ILE A 85 9.15 6.67 -7.35
N ASP A 86 8.66 5.58 -6.75
CA ASP A 86 9.14 4.23 -7.02
C ASP A 86 7.93 3.30 -7.21
N ALA A 87 7.71 2.86 -8.43
CA ALA A 87 6.60 2.00 -8.79
C ALA A 87 7.07 0.56 -9.05
N ARG A 88 6.22 -0.39 -8.64
CA ARG A 88 6.27 -1.80 -9.02
C ARG A 88 5.03 -2.09 -9.85
N TYR A 89 5.20 -2.69 -11.02
CA TYR A 89 4.05 -2.99 -11.88
C TYR A 89 4.18 -4.33 -12.60
N SER A 90 3.04 -4.85 -13.06
CA SER A 90 2.98 -6.05 -13.88
C SER A 90 2.69 -5.67 -15.34
N THR A 91 3.13 -6.50 -16.28
CA THR A 91 2.74 -6.39 -17.69
C THR A 91 1.24 -6.57 -17.93
N ARG A 92 0.47 -6.94 -16.90
CA ARG A 92 -0.99 -7.07 -16.92
C ARG A 92 -1.71 -5.79 -16.49
N GLY A 93 -0.99 -4.72 -16.18
CA GLY A 93 -1.59 -3.45 -15.79
C GLY A 93 -2.02 -3.38 -14.32
N ASP A 94 -1.27 -4.06 -13.43
CA ASP A 94 -1.38 -3.86 -11.98
C ASP A 94 -0.20 -3.01 -11.50
N PHE A 95 -0.46 -2.06 -10.60
CA PHE A 95 0.52 -1.08 -10.15
C PHE A 95 0.51 -0.94 -8.63
N SER A 96 1.70 -0.78 -8.06
CA SER A 96 1.93 -0.31 -6.69
C SER A 96 2.92 0.85 -6.78
N ILE A 97 2.45 2.07 -6.52
CA ILE A 97 3.15 3.33 -6.78
C ILE A 97 3.46 3.97 -5.42
N ASN A 98 4.75 4.07 -5.08
CA ASN A 98 5.21 4.83 -3.93
C ASN A 98 5.42 6.28 -4.37
N VAL A 99 4.69 7.21 -3.77
CA VAL A 99 4.90 8.66 -3.90
C VAL A 99 5.67 9.11 -2.66
N ILE A 100 6.95 9.38 -2.85
CA ILE A 100 7.92 9.62 -1.79
C ILE A 100 8.13 11.12 -1.62
N LEU A 101 7.75 11.64 -0.46
CA LEU A 101 7.84 13.04 -0.07
C LEU A 101 9.19 13.36 0.60
N PRO A 102 9.66 14.62 0.58
CA PRO A 102 10.92 15.03 1.19
C PRO A 102 10.88 14.99 2.72
N ASP A 103 9.70 15.05 3.34
CA ASP A 103 9.51 14.87 4.77
C ASP A 103 10.15 13.56 5.21
N SER A 104 11.04 13.61 6.19
CA SER A 104 11.80 12.44 6.64
C SER A 104 11.76 12.27 8.14
N LEU A 105 11.85 11.01 8.56
CA LEU A 105 12.04 10.60 9.93
C LEU A 105 13.44 10.00 10.06
N LYS A 106 14.18 10.44 11.08
CA LYS A 106 15.42 9.76 11.47
C LYS A 106 15.06 8.54 12.32
N VAL A 107 15.59 7.38 11.93
CA VAL A 107 15.44 6.11 12.67
C VAL A 107 16.84 5.50 12.78
N GLY A 108 17.39 5.44 13.98
CA GLY A 108 18.79 5.04 14.18
C GLY A 108 19.77 5.90 13.36
N ASN A 109 20.59 5.25 12.54
CA ASN A 109 21.59 5.90 11.68
C ASN A 109 21.06 6.29 10.28
N GLU A 110 19.79 6.03 9.99
CA GLU A 110 19.21 6.25 8.66
C GLU A 110 18.07 7.28 8.66
N ARG A 111 17.74 7.75 7.46
CA ARG A 111 16.56 8.57 7.19
C ARG A 111 15.60 7.80 6.30
N ILE A 112 14.37 7.67 6.76
CA ILE A 112 13.24 7.17 5.96
C ILE A 112 12.35 8.35 5.58
N TYR A 113 11.70 8.25 4.43
CA TYR A 113 10.97 9.37 3.83
C TYR A 113 9.48 9.08 3.83
N LYS A 114 8.64 10.07 4.11
CA LYS A 114 7.20 9.91 4.11
C LYS A 114 6.72 9.46 2.74
N ASN A 115 5.79 8.52 2.70
CA ASN A 115 5.46 7.76 1.50
C ASN A 115 3.98 7.47 1.42
N LEU A 116 3.36 7.78 0.28
CA LEU A 116 2.00 7.37 -0.03
C LEU A 116 2.05 6.19 -1.00
N ILE A 117 1.42 5.07 -0.64
CA ILE A 117 1.40 3.87 -1.48
C ILE A 117 0.04 3.75 -2.17
N ILE A 118 0.01 4.00 -3.47
CA ILE A 118 -1.19 3.90 -4.30
C ILE A 118 -1.16 2.58 -5.07
N ASN A 119 -2.17 1.74 -4.90
CA ASN A 119 -2.39 0.59 -5.77
C ASN A 119 -3.50 0.90 -6.76
N ASN A 120 -3.24 0.57 -8.02
CA ASN A 120 -4.18 0.76 -9.12
C ASN A 120 -4.14 -0.45 -10.05
N SER A 121 -5.22 -0.71 -10.78
CA SER A 121 -5.27 -1.77 -11.79
C SER A 121 -6.17 -1.39 -12.95
N TYR A 122 -5.71 -1.68 -14.16
CA TYR A 122 -6.53 -1.56 -15.37
C TYR A 122 -7.39 -2.80 -15.63
N THR A 123 -7.17 -3.86 -14.85
CA THR A 123 -7.89 -5.12 -15.03
C THR A 123 -9.19 -5.20 -14.23
N GLY A 124 -9.42 -4.26 -13.30
CA GLY A 124 -10.54 -4.30 -12.35
C GLY A 124 -10.50 -5.46 -11.35
N LYS A 125 -9.52 -6.38 -11.45
CA LYS A 125 -9.38 -7.50 -10.51
C LYS A 125 -8.88 -7.06 -9.15
N SER A 126 -8.02 -6.03 -9.15
CA SER A 126 -7.54 -5.39 -7.93
C SER A 126 -8.16 -3.99 -7.87
N PRO A 127 -8.93 -3.67 -6.83
CA PRO A 127 -9.52 -2.35 -6.71
C PRO A 127 -8.43 -1.29 -6.49
N PHE A 128 -8.73 -0.04 -6.85
CA PHE A 128 -7.94 1.09 -6.41
C PHE A 128 -7.93 1.15 -4.89
N ASN A 129 -6.74 1.36 -4.32
CA ASN A 129 -6.58 1.55 -2.89
C ASN A 129 -5.36 2.42 -2.58
N ILE A 130 -5.48 3.26 -1.56
CA ILE A 130 -4.36 3.96 -0.95
C ILE A 130 -4.03 3.19 0.33
N GLN A 131 -2.87 2.56 0.39
CA GLN A 131 -2.55 1.77 1.57
C GLN A 131 -2.41 2.70 2.76
N GLY A 132 -3.06 2.30 3.85
CA GLY A 132 -3.08 3.09 5.08
C GLY A 132 -4.15 4.18 5.12
N SER A 133 -4.95 4.39 4.07
CA SER A 133 -6.18 5.18 4.23
C SER A 133 -7.24 4.34 4.94
N SER A 134 -7.70 4.79 6.10
CA SER A 134 -8.95 4.33 6.70
C SER A 134 -9.91 5.52 6.75
N ILE A 135 -11.14 5.34 6.27
CA ILE A 135 -12.16 6.36 6.50
C ILE A 135 -12.61 6.18 7.96
N GLU A 136 -12.07 7.03 8.84
CA GLU A 136 -12.60 7.17 10.19
C GLU A 136 -13.90 7.97 10.14
N SER A 137 -14.85 7.62 11.01
CA SER A 137 -16.17 8.25 11.17
C SER A 137 -16.13 9.68 11.73
N THR A 138 -14.94 10.29 11.80
CA THR A 138 -14.66 11.66 12.30
C THR A 138 -14.77 12.74 11.20
N ASN A 139 -15.24 12.41 9.99
CA ASN A 139 -15.24 13.29 8.81
C ASN A 139 -13.84 13.74 8.32
N GLU A 140 -12.78 13.33 9.01
CA GLU A 140 -11.40 13.49 8.58
C GLU A 140 -10.86 12.11 8.19
N GLU A 141 -10.58 11.93 6.90
CA GLU A 141 -9.80 10.78 6.43
C GLU A 141 -8.43 10.84 7.08
N LYS A 142 -8.20 9.98 8.08
CA LYS A 142 -6.85 9.72 8.58
C LYS A 142 -6.16 8.77 7.63
N VAL A 143 -5.02 9.21 7.13
CA VAL A 143 -4.14 8.41 6.30
C VAL A 143 -2.94 8.06 7.16
N LYS A 144 -2.77 6.77 7.46
CA LYS A 144 -1.60 6.29 8.20
C LYS A 144 -0.32 6.80 7.55
N VAL A 145 0.59 7.34 8.36
CA VAL A 145 1.86 7.86 7.86
C VAL A 145 2.76 6.68 7.53
N SER A 146 2.80 6.34 6.24
CA SER A 146 3.72 5.33 5.73
C SER A 146 5.04 6.00 5.34
N TYR A 147 6.11 5.22 5.33
CA TYR A 147 7.45 5.66 4.99
C TYR A 147 8.03 4.84 3.84
N TYR A 148 9.12 5.32 3.26
CA TYR A 148 9.88 4.67 2.23
C TYR A 148 11.33 4.60 2.70
N ARG A 149 11.89 3.40 2.62
CA ARG A 149 13.26 3.14 3.02
C ARG A 149 14.11 2.87 1.79
N GLN A 150 15.04 3.79 1.51
CA GLN A 150 15.83 3.77 0.27
C GLN A 150 16.66 2.50 0.12
N ILE A 151 17.31 2.04 1.20
CA ILE A 151 18.18 0.86 1.21
C ILE A 151 17.45 -0.38 0.70
N CYS A 152 16.18 -0.54 1.09
CA CYS A 152 15.33 -1.66 0.70
C CYS A 152 14.45 -1.39 -0.53
N SER A 153 14.34 -0.13 -0.96
CA SER A 153 13.46 0.31 -2.03
C SER A 153 12.03 -0.23 -1.88
N ASN A 154 11.47 -0.03 -0.68
CA ASN A 154 10.16 -0.53 -0.25
C ASN A 154 9.43 0.50 0.62
N GLY A 155 8.10 0.40 0.62
CA GLY A 155 7.23 1.13 1.53
C GLY A 155 7.06 0.39 2.86
N LEU A 156 7.14 1.15 3.96
CA LEU A 156 6.89 0.71 5.33
C LEU A 156 5.57 1.32 5.78
N MET A 157 4.60 0.48 6.13
CA MET A 157 3.26 0.95 6.47
C MET A 157 3.20 1.55 7.88
N GLY A 158 2.40 2.61 8.01
CA GLY A 158 2.09 3.28 9.28
C GLY A 158 1.18 2.47 10.21
N TRP A 159 1.50 1.21 10.52
CA TRP A 159 0.58 0.28 11.19
C TRP A 159 0.08 0.72 12.57
N ALA A 160 0.88 1.47 13.32
CA ALA A 160 0.50 1.97 14.64
C ALA A 160 -0.22 3.34 14.58
N ASP A 161 -0.36 3.94 13.39
CA ASP A 161 -1.02 5.25 13.23
C ASP A 161 -2.56 5.15 13.27
N GLU A 162 -3.11 3.94 13.45
CA GLU A 162 -4.53 3.75 13.83
C GLU A 162 -4.82 4.21 15.26
N PHE A 163 -3.80 4.34 16.09
CA PHE A 163 -3.93 4.70 17.50
C PHE A 163 -3.68 6.20 17.69
N MET A 164 -4.34 6.81 18.68
CA MET A 164 -4.18 8.23 18.96
C MET A 164 -2.83 8.55 19.59
N SER A 165 -2.24 7.59 20.32
CA SER A 165 -0.93 7.75 20.94
C SER A 165 -0.15 6.45 21.00
N TYR A 166 1.14 6.57 21.27
CA TYR A 166 2.02 5.43 21.50
C TYR A 166 1.59 4.62 22.73
N GLU A 167 1.16 5.27 23.81
CA GLU A 167 0.68 4.61 25.03
C GLU A 167 -0.57 3.78 24.76
N GLU A 168 -1.46 4.29 23.90
CA GLU A 168 -2.67 3.57 23.50
C GLU A 168 -2.32 2.30 22.71
N TYR A 169 -1.46 2.43 21.70
CA TYR A 169 -0.95 1.29 20.93
C TYR A 169 -0.24 0.26 21.82
N PHE A 170 0.59 0.74 22.74
CA PHE A 170 1.31 -0.08 23.71
C PHE A 170 0.34 -0.88 24.59
N ASN A 171 -0.64 -0.23 25.19
CA ASN A 171 -1.64 -0.89 26.03
C ASN A 171 -2.42 -1.94 25.24
N TRP A 172 -2.70 -1.68 23.96
CA TRP A 172 -3.36 -2.67 23.09
C TRP A 172 -2.49 -3.91 22.84
N LEU A 173 -1.19 -3.73 22.58
CA LEU A 173 -0.25 -4.85 22.43
C LEU A 173 -0.10 -5.65 23.74
N ALA A 174 0.05 -4.96 24.88
CA ALA A 174 0.19 -5.59 26.21
C ALA A 174 -1.02 -6.44 26.60
N ASN A 175 -2.22 -6.06 26.14
CA ASN A 175 -3.46 -6.82 26.37
C ASN A 175 -3.69 -7.98 25.39
N GLY A 176 -2.68 -8.35 24.58
CA GLY A 176 -2.77 -9.48 23.65
C GLY A 176 -3.59 -9.18 22.40
N GLN A 177 -3.61 -7.93 21.93
CA GLN A 177 -4.28 -7.50 20.69
C GLN A 177 -5.79 -7.83 20.67
N PRO A 178 -6.57 -7.42 21.69
CA PRO A 178 -7.99 -7.75 21.76
C PRO A 178 -8.75 -7.23 20.53
N LYS A 179 -9.41 -8.13 19.79
CA LYS A 179 -10.16 -7.79 18.57
C LYS A 179 -11.23 -6.71 18.82
N LYS A 180 -11.94 -6.83 19.94
CA LYS A 180 -12.98 -5.88 20.37
C LYS A 180 -12.47 -4.48 20.69
N TYR A 181 -11.16 -4.27 20.84
CA TYR A 181 -10.63 -2.94 21.17
C TYR A 181 -10.61 -2.03 19.95
N LEU A 182 -10.27 -2.56 18.77
CA LEU A 182 -10.39 -1.84 17.51
C LEU A 182 -11.86 -1.58 17.17
N ASP A 183 -12.75 -2.52 17.49
CA ASP A 183 -14.20 -2.34 17.34
C ASP A 183 -14.78 -1.34 18.37
N ALA A 184 -14.27 -1.32 19.60
CA ALA A 184 -14.67 -0.37 20.64
C ALA A 184 -14.07 1.03 20.42
N LEU A 185 -12.89 1.14 19.80
CA LEU A 185 -12.36 2.39 19.25
C LEU A 185 -13.31 2.91 18.16
N LYS A 186 -13.78 2.05 17.26
CA LYS A 186 -14.82 2.41 16.28
C LYS A 186 -16.14 2.80 16.96
N GLU A 187 -16.64 2.05 17.95
CA GLU A 187 -17.92 2.34 18.65
C GLU A 187 -17.87 3.60 19.53
N LYS A 188 -16.77 3.85 20.26
CA LYS A 188 -16.57 5.11 21.00
C LYS A 188 -16.57 6.32 20.07
N VAL A 189 -16.13 6.15 18.83
CA VAL A 189 -16.14 7.18 17.79
C VAL A 189 -17.52 7.29 17.13
N GLU A 190 -18.25 6.18 16.94
CA GLU A 190 -19.62 6.17 16.40
C GLU A 190 -20.65 6.82 17.33
N HIS A 191 -20.49 6.75 18.65
CA HIS A 191 -21.42 7.38 19.60
C HIS A 191 -21.33 8.92 19.65
N VAL A 192 -20.42 9.55 18.90
CA VAL A 192 -20.27 11.01 18.82
C VAL A 192 -20.88 11.61 17.55
N ASN A 193 -21.22 10.81 16.52
CA ASN A 193 -21.71 11.33 15.24
C ASN A 193 -22.85 10.49 14.64
N ILE A 194 -24.07 10.68 15.17
CA ILE A 194 -25.30 10.36 14.44
C ILE A 194 -25.94 11.68 14.04
N GLU A 195 -25.43 12.28 12.98
CA GLU A 195 -26.20 12.99 11.95
C GLU A 195 -25.20 13.44 10.88
N ARG A 196 -25.55 13.20 9.60
CA ARG A 196 -24.90 13.79 8.41
C ARG A 196 -23.73 13.03 7.76
N ILE A 197 -23.94 11.76 7.40
CA ILE A 197 -23.19 11.14 6.28
C ILE A 197 -24.18 10.96 5.13
N LYS A 198 -23.96 11.68 4.01
CA LYS A 198 -24.75 11.44 2.80
C LYS A 198 -24.40 10.06 2.25
N LYS A 199 -25.40 9.35 1.74
CA LYS A 199 -25.28 7.98 1.21
C LYS A 199 -24.16 7.81 0.17
N GLU A 200 -23.77 8.89 -0.51
CA GLU A 200 -22.70 8.96 -1.52
C GLU A 200 -21.28 8.89 -0.92
N GLU A 201 -21.04 9.52 0.24
CA GLU A 201 -19.71 9.49 0.91
C GLU A 201 -19.41 8.10 1.50
N ARG A 202 -20.47 7.39 1.92
CA ARG A 202 -20.36 6.02 2.43
C ARG A 202 -19.94 5.00 1.36
N ILE A 203 -20.26 5.26 0.09
CA ILE A 203 -19.84 4.42 -1.06
C ILE A 203 -18.35 4.64 -1.39
N LEU A 204 -17.84 5.84 -1.14
CA LEU A 204 -16.41 6.18 -1.32
C LEU A 204 -15.54 5.64 -0.17
N ALA A 205 -16.17 5.24 0.95
CA ALA A 205 -15.48 5.01 2.21
C ALA A 205 -14.84 3.64 2.43
N GLU A 206 -15.27 2.61 1.70
CA GLU A 206 -14.83 1.25 2.04
C GLU A 206 -13.99 0.58 0.96
N THR A 207 -14.04 1.03 -0.29
CA THR A 207 -13.15 0.68 -1.42
C THR A 207 -13.70 1.41 -2.64
N PHE A 208 -12.85 2.08 -3.43
CA PHE A 208 -13.29 2.62 -4.72
C PHE A 208 -13.58 1.46 -5.69
N HIS A 209 -14.83 1.02 -5.72
CA HIS A 209 -15.28 0.10 -6.75
C HIS A 209 -15.27 0.83 -8.09
N HIS A 210 -14.63 0.24 -9.10
CA HIS A 210 -14.58 0.79 -10.45
C HIS A 210 -15.97 0.89 -11.12
N LYS A 211 -17.03 0.37 -10.51
CA LYS A 211 -18.36 0.34 -11.08
C LYS A 211 -19.07 1.70 -10.86
N GLY A 212 -19.36 2.43 -11.93
CA GLY A 212 -20.11 3.70 -11.90
C GLY A 212 -19.37 4.86 -11.23
N LEU A 213 -18.04 4.82 -11.19
CA LEU A 213 -17.23 5.84 -10.51
C LEU A 213 -17.22 7.14 -11.33
N ASN A 214 -17.60 8.25 -10.69
CA ASN A 214 -17.42 9.57 -11.28
C ASN A 214 -15.96 10.03 -11.05
N LEU A 215 -15.19 10.16 -12.14
CA LEU A 215 -13.77 10.50 -12.06
C LEU A 215 -13.48 11.90 -11.50
N GLU A 216 -14.40 12.86 -11.63
CA GLU A 216 -14.23 14.19 -11.05
C GLU A 216 -14.44 14.17 -9.53
N ILE A 217 -15.47 13.47 -9.06
CA ILE A 217 -15.67 13.27 -7.61
C ILE A 217 -14.50 12.47 -7.02
N PHE A 218 -14.04 11.44 -7.72
CA PHE A 218 -12.87 10.67 -7.34
C PHE A 218 -11.62 11.57 -7.21
N ARG A 219 -11.39 12.45 -8.19
CA ARG A 219 -10.28 13.41 -8.19
C ARG A 219 -10.33 14.32 -6.97
N GLU A 220 -11.49 14.91 -6.68
CA GLU A 220 -11.68 15.79 -5.52
C GLU A 220 -11.41 15.07 -4.20
N HIS A 221 -11.96 13.86 -4.05
CA HIS A 221 -11.77 13.05 -2.86
C HIS A 221 -10.30 12.63 -2.68
N LEU A 222 -9.65 12.14 -3.74
CA LEU A 222 -8.24 11.79 -3.72
C LEU A 222 -7.38 13.01 -3.35
N THR A 223 -7.71 14.19 -3.89
CA THR A 223 -7.01 15.45 -3.54
C THR A 223 -7.12 15.77 -2.06
N LYS A 224 -8.30 15.55 -1.45
CA LYS A 224 -8.52 15.74 0.00
C LYS A 224 -7.67 14.76 0.82
N ILE A 225 -7.71 13.46 0.50
CA ILE A 225 -6.87 12.44 1.13
C ILE A 225 -5.39 12.85 1.10
N LEU A 226 -4.89 13.24 -0.07
CA LEU A 226 -3.48 13.61 -0.23
C LEU A 226 -3.11 14.86 0.58
N ARG A 227 -3.98 15.88 0.62
CA ARG A 227 -3.73 17.08 1.42
C ARG A 227 -3.65 16.76 2.91
N ASN A 228 -4.57 15.94 3.40
CA ASN A 228 -4.56 15.48 4.79
C ASN A 228 -3.29 14.69 5.09
N PHE A 229 -2.94 13.74 4.21
CA PHE A 229 -1.71 12.96 4.36
C PHE A 229 -0.49 13.87 4.43
N ILE A 230 -0.31 14.83 3.51
CA ILE A 230 0.84 15.75 3.53
C ILE A 230 0.88 16.57 4.82
N ALA A 231 -0.25 17.10 5.27
CA ALA A 231 -0.33 17.93 6.47
C ALA A 231 -0.02 17.16 7.77
N GLN A 232 -0.20 15.83 7.78
CA GLN A 232 0.02 15.01 8.97
C GLN A 232 1.51 14.92 9.35
N LYS A 233 1.87 15.46 10.52
CA LYS A 233 3.26 15.47 11.01
C LYS A 233 3.55 14.33 11.99
N ASP A 234 2.54 13.95 12.76
CA ASP A 234 2.69 12.98 13.84
C ASP A 234 2.46 11.56 13.33
N SER A 235 3.32 10.64 13.78
CA SER A 235 3.25 9.22 13.47
C SER A 235 3.65 8.40 14.69
N VAL A 236 2.69 7.68 15.24
CA VAL A 236 2.92 6.70 16.31
C VAL A 236 3.86 5.61 15.81
N THR A 237 3.72 5.19 14.55
CA THR A 237 4.57 4.22 13.88
C THR A 237 6.02 4.70 13.83
N GLY A 238 6.26 5.97 13.51
CA GLY A 238 7.59 6.56 13.56
C GLY A 238 8.24 6.49 14.96
N THR A 239 7.42 6.60 16.01
CA THR A 239 7.88 6.44 17.41
C THR A 239 8.23 4.97 17.70
N VAL A 240 7.41 4.03 17.25
CA VAL A 240 7.66 2.58 17.38
C VAL A 240 8.97 2.19 16.68
N TYR A 241 9.24 2.68 15.47
CA TYR A 241 10.49 2.39 14.76
C TYR A 241 11.73 2.79 15.56
N ASN A 242 11.72 3.95 16.22
CA ASN A 242 12.81 4.37 17.08
C ASN A 242 12.98 3.49 18.33
N LYS A 243 11.89 2.89 18.85
CA LYS A 243 11.96 1.89 19.92
C LYS A 243 12.58 0.58 19.44
N LEU A 244 12.23 0.12 18.24
CA LEU A 244 12.81 -1.10 17.65
C LEU A 244 14.33 -1.02 17.51
N VAL A 245 14.89 0.16 17.19
CA VAL A 245 16.33 0.39 17.10
C VAL A 245 17.04 0.12 18.43
N GLY A 246 16.37 0.40 19.56
CA GLY A 246 16.95 0.29 20.90
C GLY A 246 17.09 -1.14 21.43
N VAL A 247 16.58 -2.15 20.72
CA VAL A 247 16.59 -3.54 21.16
C VAL A 247 17.51 -4.38 20.28
N ALA A 248 18.67 -4.71 20.83
CA ALA A 248 19.69 -5.51 20.17
C ALA A 248 19.24 -6.97 19.98
N MET A 249 19.71 -7.59 18.89
CA MET A 249 19.46 -8.98 18.52
C MET A 249 20.79 -9.73 18.41
N PRO A 250 21.38 -10.14 19.56
CA PRO A 250 22.78 -10.52 19.63
C PRO A 250 23.10 -11.87 18.97
N SER A 251 22.10 -12.71 18.67
CA SER A 251 22.33 -14.03 18.09
C SER A 251 21.46 -14.33 16.86
N ASP A 252 22.02 -15.15 15.96
CA ASP A 252 21.31 -15.71 14.81
C ASP A 252 20.06 -16.49 15.23
N ALA A 253 20.11 -17.16 16.37
CA ALA A 253 18.99 -17.92 16.91
C ALA A 253 17.82 -17.01 17.29
N ASP A 254 18.10 -15.84 17.89
CA ASP A 254 17.08 -14.85 18.23
C ASP A 254 16.47 -14.27 16.96
N VAL A 255 17.29 -13.88 15.98
CA VAL A 255 16.81 -13.38 14.68
C VAL A 255 15.88 -14.39 14.00
N GLN A 256 16.31 -15.65 13.92
CA GLN A 256 15.52 -16.71 13.28
C GLN A 256 14.21 -16.96 14.02
N LYS A 257 14.24 -16.93 15.36
CA LYS A 257 13.05 -17.08 16.20
C LYS A 257 12.04 -15.97 15.91
N VAL A 258 12.46 -14.71 15.96
CA VAL A 258 11.58 -13.55 15.74
C VAL A 258 10.95 -13.58 14.33
N ILE A 259 11.74 -13.85 13.29
CA ILE A 259 11.24 -13.95 11.91
C ILE A 259 10.23 -15.09 11.76
N THR A 260 10.45 -16.21 12.47
CA THR A 260 9.54 -17.36 12.44
C THR A 260 8.23 -17.04 13.17
N GLU A 261 8.31 -16.40 14.34
CA GLU A 261 7.15 -15.99 15.15
C GLU A 261 6.33 -14.87 14.48
N ALA A 262 6.96 -14.04 13.64
CA ALA A 262 6.27 -13.10 12.75
C ALA A 262 5.34 -13.80 11.73
N GLY A 263 5.52 -15.11 11.50
CA GLY A 263 4.63 -15.92 10.67
C GLY A 263 4.92 -15.87 9.18
N LEU A 264 6.16 -15.54 8.79
CA LEU A 264 6.56 -15.55 7.38
C LEU A 264 6.66 -17.00 6.85
N PRO A 265 6.26 -17.26 5.59
CA PRO A 265 6.57 -18.52 4.93
C PRO A 265 8.06 -18.83 4.92
N LYS A 266 8.46 -20.10 5.06
CA LYS A 266 9.87 -20.53 5.21
C LYS A 266 10.84 -19.93 4.20
N LYS A 267 10.45 -19.82 2.92
CA LYS A 267 11.30 -19.21 1.88
C LYS A 267 11.47 -17.70 2.07
N LEU A 268 10.43 -17.00 2.50
CA LEU A 268 10.51 -15.56 2.79
C LEU A 268 11.27 -15.30 4.09
N ALA A 269 11.14 -16.18 5.09
CA ALA A 269 11.93 -16.11 6.31
C ALA A 269 13.43 -16.23 6.03
N ALA A 270 13.84 -17.17 5.16
CA ALA A 270 15.24 -17.30 4.74
C ALA A 270 15.74 -16.03 4.01
N LEU A 271 14.94 -15.49 3.09
CA LEU A 271 15.25 -14.25 2.39
C LEU A 271 15.38 -13.06 3.36
N ALA A 272 14.55 -12.99 4.40
CA ALA A 272 14.64 -11.96 5.43
C ALA A 272 15.95 -12.07 6.22
N VAL A 273 16.39 -13.27 6.59
CA VAL A 273 17.70 -13.44 7.27
C VAL A 273 18.86 -13.00 6.37
N GLU A 274 18.87 -13.43 5.10
CA GLU A 274 19.88 -13.01 4.13
C GLU A 274 19.91 -11.48 3.97
N ARG A 275 18.71 -10.87 3.90
CA ARG A 275 18.57 -9.44 3.77
C ARG A 275 19.08 -8.69 5.00
N LEU A 276 18.77 -9.17 6.20
CA LEU A 276 19.26 -8.56 7.45
C LEU A 276 20.79 -8.56 7.48
N ARG A 277 21.44 -9.66 7.11
CA ARG A 277 22.91 -9.78 7.08
C ARG A 277 23.56 -8.86 6.04
N PHE A 278 22.86 -8.58 4.94
CA PHE A 278 23.28 -7.56 3.98
C PHE A 278 23.17 -6.16 4.60
N GLU A 279 22.07 -5.85 5.28
CA GLU A 279 21.83 -4.53 5.87
C GLU A 279 22.76 -4.20 7.03
N GLU A 280 23.11 -5.16 7.89
CA GLU A 280 24.11 -4.95 8.95
C GLU A 280 25.45 -4.48 8.38
N LYS A 281 25.87 -5.03 7.24
CA LYS A 281 27.10 -4.65 6.55
C LYS A 281 26.98 -3.28 5.93
N GLU A 282 25.89 -3.02 5.23
CA GLU A 282 25.66 -1.75 4.53
C GLU A 282 25.53 -0.56 5.49
N LEU A 283 24.95 -0.79 6.67
CA LEU A 283 24.72 0.22 7.69
C LEU A 283 25.80 0.27 8.78
N GLU A 284 26.78 -0.63 8.73
CA GLU A 284 27.82 -0.80 9.75
C GLU A 284 27.23 -0.85 11.17
N THR A 285 26.13 -1.60 11.34
CA THR A 285 25.41 -1.72 12.61
C THR A 285 25.09 -3.18 12.91
N GLU A 286 25.07 -3.53 14.19
CA GLU A 286 24.62 -4.85 14.64
C GLU A 286 23.10 -5.01 14.46
N ALA A 287 22.66 -6.27 14.36
CA ALA A 287 21.25 -6.62 14.33
C ALA A 287 20.47 -6.03 15.52
N ASN A 288 19.33 -5.44 15.21
CA ASN A 288 18.32 -4.98 16.15
C ASN A 288 16.93 -5.28 15.59
N LEU A 289 15.88 -5.09 16.39
CA LEU A 289 14.52 -5.36 15.96
C LEU A 289 14.09 -4.49 14.75
N TRP A 290 14.67 -3.29 14.59
CA TRP A 290 14.41 -2.45 13.42
C TRP A 290 14.89 -3.12 12.13
N LEU A 291 16.12 -3.64 12.09
CA LEU A 291 16.63 -4.38 10.94
C LEU A 291 15.84 -5.69 10.70
N VAL A 292 15.44 -6.38 11.76
CA VAL A 292 14.61 -7.60 11.65
C VAL A 292 13.27 -7.31 10.98
N TYR A 293 12.57 -6.25 11.42
CA TYR A 293 11.31 -5.84 10.80
C TYR A 293 11.50 -5.47 9.32
N ASN A 294 12.52 -4.64 9.01
CA ASN A 294 12.77 -4.22 7.65
C ASN A 294 13.10 -5.38 6.71
N ALA A 295 13.87 -6.35 7.19
CA ALA A 295 14.21 -7.51 6.40
C ALA A 295 12.99 -8.42 6.13
N ALA A 296 12.10 -8.57 7.12
CA ALA A 296 10.82 -9.26 6.95
C ALA A 296 9.91 -8.54 5.95
N ASN A 297 9.76 -7.23 6.05
CA ASN A 297 9.00 -6.41 5.09
C ASN A 297 9.61 -6.51 3.68
N PHE A 298 10.93 -6.37 3.55
CA PHE A 298 11.63 -6.54 2.28
C PHE A 298 11.32 -7.89 1.63
N ALA A 299 11.41 -8.98 2.40
CA ALA A 299 11.11 -10.31 1.90
C ALA A 299 9.65 -10.45 1.44
N LEU A 300 8.71 -9.85 2.17
CA LEU A 300 7.29 -9.83 1.81
C LEU A 300 7.00 -9.08 0.51
N PHE A 301 7.76 -8.06 0.13
CA PHE A 301 7.47 -7.25 -1.07
C PHE A 301 8.44 -7.45 -2.24
N ASN A 302 9.61 -8.07 -2.00
CA ASN A 302 10.60 -8.37 -3.04
C ASN A 302 10.78 -9.89 -3.27
N GLY A 303 10.31 -10.73 -2.36
CA GLY A 303 10.42 -12.18 -2.45
C GLY A 303 9.34 -12.83 -3.32
N LYS A 304 9.73 -13.88 -4.05
CA LYS A 304 8.79 -14.76 -4.77
C LYS A 304 7.89 -15.49 -3.79
N SER A 305 6.58 -15.34 -3.94
CA SER A 305 5.58 -15.98 -3.09
C SER A 305 4.23 -16.08 -3.80
N ALA A 306 3.43 -17.06 -3.40
CA ALA A 306 2.05 -17.24 -3.87
C ALA A 306 1.07 -16.25 -3.25
N LEU A 307 1.50 -15.48 -2.24
CA LEU A 307 0.68 -14.46 -1.58
C LEU A 307 0.34 -13.32 -2.55
N THR A 308 -0.92 -12.93 -2.55
CA THR A 308 -1.43 -11.70 -3.15
C THR A 308 -0.87 -10.46 -2.44
N ILE A 309 -0.99 -9.28 -3.05
CA ILE A 309 -0.56 -8.01 -2.45
C ILE A 309 -1.23 -7.78 -1.09
N ASN A 310 -2.54 -8.00 -0.99
CA ASN A 310 -3.29 -7.81 0.25
C ASN A 310 -2.88 -8.81 1.34
N GLU A 311 -2.59 -10.06 0.99
CA GLU A 311 -2.07 -11.04 1.96
C GLU A 311 -0.67 -10.68 2.45
N ARG A 312 0.17 -10.08 1.60
CA ARG A 312 1.49 -9.56 2.00
C ARG A 312 1.36 -8.42 2.99
N PHE A 313 0.43 -7.48 2.78
CA PHE A 313 0.14 -6.41 3.75
C PHE A 313 -0.39 -6.96 5.09
N LYS A 314 -1.27 -7.96 5.08
CA LYS A 314 -1.72 -8.62 6.33
C LYS A 314 -0.59 -9.31 7.07
N ALA A 315 0.30 -9.98 6.34
CA ALA A 315 1.49 -10.61 6.93
C ALA A 315 2.47 -9.56 7.49
N ASP A 316 2.63 -8.42 6.79
CA ASP A 316 3.46 -7.31 7.25
C ASP A 316 2.92 -6.67 8.53
N GLN A 317 1.60 -6.42 8.61
CA GLN A 317 0.96 -5.92 9.83
C GLN A 317 1.17 -6.87 11.02
N LYS A 318 1.00 -8.18 10.79
CA LYS A 318 1.24 -9.19 11.83
C LYS A 318 2.71 -9.20 12.28
N ALA A 319 3.64 -9.17 11.32
CA ALA A 319 5.07 -9.12 11.61
C ALA A 319 5.44 -7.87 12.40
N PHE A 320 4.95 -6.69 11.97
CA PHE A 320 5.15 -5.43 12.65
C PHE A 320 4.67 -5.50 14.10
N ASN A 321 3.42 -5.90 14.36
CA ASN A 321 2.86 -5.96 15.71
C ASN A 321 3.60 -6.96 16.61
N ASN A 322 3.97 -8.13 16.08
CA ASN A 322 4.71 -9.13 16.84
C ASN A 322 6.12 -8.63 17.22
N ILE A 323 6.81 -7.98 16.28
CA ILE A 323 8.15 -7.43 16.52
C ILE A 323 8.08 -6.21 17.45
N ALA A 324 7.07 -5.34 17.28
CA ALA A 324 6.83 -4.19 18.15
C ALA A 324 6.59 -4.62 19.60
N ALA A 325 5.85 -5.71 19.83
CA ALA A 325 5.64 -6.26 21.16
C ALA A 325 6.94 -6.76 21.85
N MET A 326 7.99 -7.06 21.08
CA MET A 326 9.30 -7.46 21.62
C MET A 326 10.22 -6.28 21.92
N ALA A 327 9.93 -5.10 21.36
CA ALA A 327 10.68 -3.88 21.62
C ALA A 327 10.19 -3.11 22.84
N MET A 328 9.27 -3.72 23.59
CA MET A 328 8.51 -3.13 24.69
C MET A 328 9.04 -3.56 26.04
#